data_AF-A0A2G4GDJ4-F1
#
_entry.id   AF-A0A2G4GDJ4-F1
#
_cell.length_a   1.000
_cell.length_b   1.000
_cell.length_c   1.000
_cell.angle_alpha   90.00
_cell.angle_beta   90.00
_cell.angle_gamma   90.00
#
_symmetry.space_group_name_H-M   'P 1'
#
loop_
_entity.id
_entity.type
_entity.pdbx_description
1 polymer ?
#
loop_
_entity_poly.entity_id
_entity_poly.type
_entity_poly.pdbx_seq_one_letter_code
_entity_poly.pdbx_strand_id
1 'polypeptide(L)'
;MGLKIKWNDDRVRGATTALLLIGRDRLSRGETADLIQASLAVYRHDPVGYKQDRATWAGVKELGPLTNPLHVAYYEKLLLAVERIVQKMVEGKRQFNSLAELDNFLIFILGRVH
;
A
#
# COMPACT_ATOMS: atom_id res chain seq x y z
N MET A 1 -6.10 -25.28 9.49
CA MET A 1 -4.74 -24.85 9.06
C MET A 1 -4.90 -23.75 8.04
N GLY A 2 -4.51 -22.52 8.36
CA GLY A 2 -4.62 -21.38 7.44
C GLY A 2 -3.64 -21.52 6.27
N LEU A 3 -4.11 -21.28 5.04
CA LEU A 3 -3.25 -21.24 3.86
C LEU A 3 -2.26 -20.07 3.99
N LYS A 4 -0.96 -20.39 4.02
CA LYS A 4 0.10 -19.38 4.03
C LYS A 4 0.00 -18.49 2.79
N ILE A 5 0.02 -17.18 3.02
CA ILE A 5 0.06 -16.16 1.98
C ILE A 5 1.51 -16.02 1.54
N LYS A 6 1.79 -16.35 0.29
CA LYS A 6 3.14 -16.25 -0.29
C LYS A 6 3.40 -14.83 -0.78
N TRP A 7 4.67 -14.45 -0.90
CA TRP A 7 5.12 -13.18 -1.47
C TRP A 7 4.52 -12.85 -2.85
N ASN A 8 4.17 -13.87 -3.66
CA ASN A 8 3.56 -13.70 -4.99
C ASN A 8 2.03 -13.76 -4.99
N ASP A 9 1.39 -13.94 -3.84
CA ASP A 9 -0.06 -14.02 -3.72
C ASP A 9 -0.72 -12.68 -4.11
N ASP A 10 -1.86 -12.73 -4.80
CA ASP A 10 -2.62 -11.54 -5.18
C ASP A 10 -3.00 -10.67 -3.99
N ARG A 11 -3.13 -11.24 -2.78
CA ARG A 11 -3.38 -10.50 -1.55
C ARG A 11 -2.23 -9.57 -1.18
N VAL A 12 -0.98 -9.98 -1.41
CA VAL A 12 0.21 -9.15 -1.17
C VAL A 12 0.26 -8.02 -2.19
N ARG A 13 0.12 -8.35 -3.48
CA ARG A 13 0.11 -7.34 -4.56
C ARG A 13 -1.04 -6.35 -4.43
N GLY A 14 -2.20 -6.84 -4.04
CA GLY A 14 -3.40 -6.04 -3.78
C GLY A 14 -3.17 -5.07 -2.63
N ALA A 15 -2.64 -5.54 -1.50
CA ALA A 15 -2.38 -4.68 -0.34
C ALA A 15 -1.34 -3.59 -0.63
N THR A 16 -0.23 -3.91 -1.31
CA THR A 16 0.80 -2.92 -1.65
C THR A 16 0.30 -1.90 -2.67
N THR A 17 -0.48 -2.32 -3.66
CA THR A 17 -1.09 -1.41 -4.64
C THR A 17 -2.14 -0.52 -3.98
N ALA A 18 -3.00 -1.09 -3.13
CA ALA A 18 -4.06 -0.35 -2.44
C ALA A 18 -3.49 0.70 -1.51
N LEU A 19 -2.45 0.36 -0.76
CA LEU A 19 -1.73 1.30 0.10
C LEU A 19 -1.25 2.53 -0.67
N LEU A 20 -0.66 2.34 -1.86
CA LEU A 20 -0.19 3.45 -2.69
C LEU A 20 -1.35 4.27 -3.25
N LEU A 21 -2.34 3.64 -3.86
CA LEU A 21 -3.42 4.37 -4.53
C LEU A 21 -4.33 5.10 -3.54
N ILE A 22 -4.77 4.42 -2.46
CA ILE A 22 -5.59 5.03 -1.41
C ILE A 22 -4.77 6.07 -0.65
N GLY A 23 -3.49 5.78 -0.40
CA GLY A 23 -2.57 6.74 0.21
C GLY A 23 -2.44 8.02 -0.62
N ARG A 24 -2.32 7.91 -1.95
CA ARG A 24 -2.28 9.06 -2.87
C ARG A 24 -3.56 9.89 -2.79
N ASP A 25 -4.72 9.26 -2.84
CA ASP A 25 -6.01 9.94 -2.74
C ASP A 25 -6.14 10.69 -1.40
N ARG A 26 -5.81 10.04 -0.28
CA ARG A 26 -5.78 10.67 1.05
C ARG A 26 -4.80 11.86 1.13
N LEU A 27 -3.59 11.69 0.60
CA LEU A 27 -2.60 12.77 0.53
C LEU A 27 -3.09 13.96 -0.31
N SER A 28 -3.83 13.72 -1.39
CA SER A 28 -4.42 14.79 -2.20
C SER A 28 -5.47 15.61 -1.43
N ARG A 29 -6.10 14.99 -0.42
CA ARG A 29 -7.04 15.62 0.51
C ARG A 29 -6.37 16.23 1.75
N GLY A 30 -5.05 16.10 1.87
CA GLY A 30 -4.29 16.58 3.03
C GLY A 30 -4.33 15.65 4.25
N GLU A 31 -4.86 14.43 4.10
CA GLU A 31 -4.87 13.43 5.16
C GLU A 31 -3.52 12.70 5.21
N THR A 32 -2.67 13.05 6.17
CA THR A 32 -1.31 12.48 6.32
C THR A 32 -1.16 11.59 7.56
N ALA A 33 -2.06 11.72 8.54
CA ALA A 33 -2.02 10.94 9.78
C ALA A 33 -2.37 9.47 9.52
N ASP A 34 -1.57 8.56 10.09
CA ASP A 34 -1.75 7.09 10.02
C ASP A 34 -2.01 6.56 8.61
N LEU A 35 -1.45 7.22 7.58
CA LEU A 35 -1.80 7.02 6.18
C LEU A 35 -1.77 5.55 5.75
N ILE A 36 -0.73 4.82 6.15
CA ILE A 36 -0.54 3.41 5.80
C ILE A 36 -1.62 2.54 6.44
N GLN A 37 -1.86 2.71 7.74
CA GLN A 37 -2.87 1.95 8.48
C GLN A 37 -4.27 2.26 7.94
N ALA A 38 -4.58 3.54 7.72
CA ALA A 38 -5.87 3.98 7.21
C ALA A 38 -6.13 3.48 5.78
N SER A 39 -5.10 3.43 4.93
CA SER A 39 -5.20 2.92 3.56
C SER A 39 -5.45 1.41 3.53
N LEU A 40 -4.73 0.66 4.36
CA LEU A 40 -4.95 -0.79 4.49
C LEU A 40 -6.33 -1.09 5.06
N ALA A 41 -6.77 -0.35 6.09
CA ALA A 41 -8.10 -0.52 6.67
C ALA A 41 -9.23 -0.32 5.65
N VAL A 42 -9.13 0.70 4.79
CA VAL A 42 -10.10 0.93 3.69
C VAL A 42 -10.12 -0.26 2.74
N TYR A 43 -8.96 -0.74 2.31
CA TYR A 43 -8.88 -1.90 1.42
C TYR A 43 -9.44 -3.19 2.05
N ARG A 44 -9.28 -3.36 3.36
CA ARG A 44 -9.83 -4.52 4.09
C ARG A 44 -11.34 -4.44 4.27
N HIS A 45 -11.86 -3.24 4.51
CA HIS A 45 -13.28 -3.01 4.70
C HIS A 45 -14.06 -3.24 3.40
N ASP A 46 -13.55 -2.74 2.27
CA ASP A 46 -14.20 -2.92 0.98
C ASP A 46 -13.22 -3.25 -0.17
N PRO A 47 -12.79 -4.52 -0.27
CA PRO A 47 -11.90 -4.96 -1.34
C PRO A 47 -12.60 -5.00 -2.71
N VAL A 48 -13.93 -5.03 -2.76
CA VAL A 48 -14.71 -5.09 -4.01
C VAL A 48 -14.90 -3.69 -4.58
N GLY A 49 -15.34 -2.73 -3.76
CA GLY A 49 -15.43 -1.33 -4.12
C GLY A 49 -14.07 -0.77 -4.54
N TYR A 50 -13.00 -1.11 -3.80
CA TYR A 50 -11.64 -0.75 -4.22
C TYR A 50 -11.27 -1.23 -5.64
N LYS A 51 -11.68 -2.44 -6.04
CA LYS A 51 -11.38 -2.93 -7.40
C LYS A 51 -12.11 -2.13 -8.48
N GLN A 52 -13.32 -1.67 -8.18
CA GLN A 52 -14.11 -0.83 -9.08
C GLN A 52 -13.47 0.57 -9.18
N ASP A 53 -13.15 1.19 -8.05
CA ASP A 53 -12.52 2.51 -8.01
C ASP A 53 -11.14 2.51 -8.67
N ARG A 54 -10.32 1.50 -8.36
CA ARG A 54 -8.98 1.31 -8.95
C ARG A 54 -9.01 1.32 -10.48
N ALA A 55 -10.06 0.80 -11.11
CA ALA A 55 -10.15 0.76 -12.57
C ALA A 55 -10.22 2.17 -13.20
N THR A 56 -10.67 3.15 -12.43
CA THR A 56 -10.77 4.56 -12.85
C THR A 56 -9.56 5.40 -12.44
N TRP A 57 -8.69 4.86 -11.59
CA TRP A 57 -7.56 5.59 -11.03
C TRP A 57 -6.31 5.50 -11.91
N ALA A 58 -5.58 6.62 -11.98
CA ALA A 58 -4.24 6.67 -12.57
C ALA A 58 -3.31 5.64 -11.89
N GLY A 59 -2.36 5.09 -12.64
CA GLY A 59 -1.44 4.06 -12.15
C GLY A 59 -0.65 4.51 -10.92
N VAL A 60 -0.10 3.55 -10.16
CA VAL A 60 0.65 3.84 -8.92
C VAL A 60 1.86 4.75 -9.14
N LYS A 61 2.47 4.73 -10.34
CA LYS A 61 3.62 5.56 -10.69
C LYS A 61 3.26 6.98 -11.12
N GLU A 62 1.98 7.25 -11.33
CA GLU A 62 1.51 8.57 -11.71
C GLU A 62 1.24 9.40 -10.45
N LEU A 63 1.68 10.66 -10.46
CA LEU A 63 1.48 11.57 -9.34
C LEU A 63 0.00 11.96 -9.17
N GLY A 64 -0.80 11.80 -10.21
CA GLY A 64 -2.25 12.02 -10.18
C GLY A 64 -2.61 13.44 -9.71
N PRO A 65 -3.58 13.60 -8.78
CA PRO A 65 -4.05 14.91 -8.30
C PRO A 65 -3.14 15.57 -7.24
N LEU A 66 -1.95 15.02 -6.97
CA LEU A 66 -1.03 15.61 -6.00
C LEU A 66 -0.45 16.92 -6.53
N THR A 67 -0.93 18.05 -5.99
CA THR A 67 -0.45 19.39 -6.34
C THR A 67 0.55 19.96 -5.35
N ASN A 68 0.57 19.46 -4.10
CA ASN A 68 1.49 19.91 -3.06
C ASN A 68 2.87 19.22 -3.20
N PRO A 69 3.98 19.97 -3.40
CA PRO A 69 5.32 19.40 -3.53
C PRO A 69 5.76 18.51 -2.36
N LEU A 70 5.33 18.82 -1.13
CA LEU A 70 5.64 18.00 0.05
C LEU A 70 4.94 16.63 -0.03
N HIS A 71 3.69 16.61 -0.50
CA HIS A 71 2.94 15.36 -0.64
C HIS A 71 3.46 14.52 -1.81
N VAL A 72 3.90 15.18 -2.90
CA VAL A 72 4.59 14.52 -4.01
C VAL A 72 5.87 13.84 -3.51
N ALA A 73 6.75 14.57 -2.82
CA ALA A 73 8.00 14.02 -2.30
C ALA A 73 7.76 12.86 -1.31
N TYR A 74 6.74 12.99 -0.44
CA TYR A 74 6.35 11.90 0.46
C TYR A 74 5.86 10.67 -0.32
N TYR A 75 5.01 10.88 -1.33
CA TYR A 75 4.48 9.80 -2.15
C TYR A 75 5.57 9.08 -2.94
N GLU A 76 6.54 9.79 -3.49
CA GLU A 76 7.70 9.21 -4.19
C GLU A 76 8.58 8.39 -3.23
N LYS A 77 8.86 8.91 -2.03
CA LYS A 77 9.56 8.14 -0.98
C LYS A 77 8.80 6.86 -0.65
N LEU A 78 7.48 6.94 -0.49
CA LEU A 78 6.64 5.80 -0.19
C LEU A 78 6.66 4.76 -1.32
N LEU A 79 6.59 5.21 -2.57
CA LEU A 79 6.68 4.35 -3.76
C LEU A 79 7.99 3.56 -3.77
N LEU A 80 9.12 4.25 -3.59
CA LEU A 80 10.44 3.62 -3.52
C LEU A 80 10.56 2.65 -2.33
N ALA A 81 10.00 3.01 -1.18
CA ALA A 81 9.99 2.14 0.00
C ALA A 81 9.19 0.86 -0.26
N VAL A 82 8.00 0.97 -0.86
CA VAL A 82 7.18 -0.19 -1.23
C VAL A 82 7.91 -1.07 -2.24
N GLU A 83 8.50 -0.50 -3.29
CA GLU A 83 9.28 -1.27 -4.28
C GLU A 83 10.42 -2.05 -3.62
N ARG A 84 11.20 -1.41 -2.75
CA ARG A 84 12.30 -2.06 -2.01
C ARG A 84 11.82 -3.20 -1.11
N ILE A 85 10.70 -3.02 -0.42
CA ILE A 85 10.18 -4.06 0.49
C ILE A 85 9.61 -5.21 -0.32
N VAL A 86 8.90 -4.95 -1.42
CA VAL A 86 8.42 -5.99 -2.34
C VAL A 86 9.60 -6.79 -2.88
N GLN A 87 10.68 -6.15 -3.32
CA GLN A 87 11.89 -6.84 -3.76
C GLN A 87 12.46 -7.72 -2.64
N LYS A 88 12.61 -7.21 -1.42
CA LYS A 88 13.08 -8.01 -0.27
C LYS A 88 12.15 -9.18 0.06
N MET A 89 10.83 -8.99 -0.08
CA MET A 89 9.85 -10.07 0.12
C MET A 89 10.01 -11.17 -0.95
N VAL A 90 10.29 -10.80 -2.20
CA VAL A 90 10.56 -11.73 -3.30
C VAL A 90 11.85 -12.49 -3.06
N GLU A 91 12.95 -11.80 -2.79
CA GLU A 91 14.29 -12.39 -2.54
C GLU A 91 14.25 -13.34 -1.34
N GLY A 92 13.65 -12.90 -0.23
CA GLY A 92 13.51 -13.69 0.98
C GLY A 92 12.37 -14.73 0.94
N LYS A 93 11.63 -14.81 -0.18
CA LYS A 93 10.44 -15.66 -0.34
C LYS A 93 9.49 -15.58 0.87
N ARG A 94 9.27 -14.36 1.38
CA ARG A 94 8.50 -14.09 2.60
C ARG A 94 7.12 -14.74 2.52
N GLN A 95 6.64 -15.24 3.66
CA GLN A 95 5.31 -15.81 3.79
C GLN A 95 4.64 -15.22 5.02
N PHE A 96 3.32 -15.10 4.97
CA PHE A 96 2.49 -14.61 6.06
C PHE A 96 1.44 -15.67 6.38
N ASN A 97 1.12 -15.82 7.65
CA ASN A 97 0.11 -16.75 8.14
C ASN A 97 -1.30 -16.15 8.06
N SER A 98 -1.41 -14.83 7.96
CA SER A 98 -2.70 -14.12 7.86
C SER A 98 -2.58 -12.77 7.15
N LEU A 99 -3.74 -12.20 6.78
CA LEU A 99 -3.82 -10.83 6.27
C LEU A 99 -3.41 -9.79 7.32
N ALA A 100 -3.78 -10.02 8.59
CA ALA A 100 -3.39 -9.14 9.69
C ALA A 100 -1.86 -9.12 9.88
N GLU A 101 -1.19 -10.26 9.73
CA GLU A 101 0.28 -10.32 9.78
C GLU A 101 0.93 -9.54 8.63
N LEU A 102 0.37 -9.64 7.42
CA LEU A 102 0.81 -8.84 6.28
C LEU A 102 0.62 -7.34 6.54
N ASP A 103 -0.55 -6.93 7.05
CA ASP A 103 -0.84 -5.52 7.32
C ASP A 103 0.08 -4.96 8.40
N ASN A 104 0.24 -5.68 9.52
CA ASN A 104 1.15 -5.29 10.60
C ASN A 104 2.60 -5.17 10.10
N PHE A 105 3.04 -6.07 9.21
CA PHE A 105 4.35 -6.00 8.60
C PHE A 105 4.52 -4.74 7.74
N LEU A 106 3.54 -4.44 6.89
CA LEU A 106 3.57 -3.24 6.05
C LEU A 106 3.54 -1.96 6.89
N ILE A 107 2.67 -1.87 7.89
CA ILE A 107 2.60 -0.74 8.84
C ILE A 107 3.95 -0.55 9.54
N PHE A 108 4.55 -1.63 10.07
CA PHE A 108 5.79 -1.55 10.81
C PHE A 108 6.99 -1.09 9.96
N ILE A 109 7.09 -1.57 8.72
CA ILE A 109 8.23 -1.22 7.86
C ILE A 109 8.02 0.14 7.19
N LEU A 110 6.83 0.40 6.65
CA LEU A 110 6.54 1.63 5.92
C LEU A 110 6.24 2.81 6.86
N GLY A 111 5.78 2.56 8.10
CA GLY A 111 5.56 3.61 9.10
C GLY A 111 6.83 4.33 9.54
N ARG A 112 8.01 3.83 9.13
CA ARG A 112 9.31 4.50 9.32
C ARG A 112 9.73 5.40 8.17
N VAL A 113 8.93 5.46 7.10
CA VAL A 113 9.18 6.35 5.95
C VAL A 113 8.73 7.76 6.34
N HIS A 114 9.67 8.56 6.84
CA HIS A 114 9.52 10.00 7.11
C HIS A 114 10.43 10.82 6.16
#